data_AF-A0A292Q8K4-F1
#
_entry.id   AF-A0A292Q8K4-F1
#
_cell.length_a   1.000
_cell.length_b   1.000
_cell.length_c   1.000
_cell.angle_alpha   90.00
_cell.angle_beta   90.00
_cell.angle_gamma   90.00
#
_symmetry.space_group_name_H-M   'P 1'
#
loop_
_entity.id
_entity.type
_entity.pdbx_description
1 polymer ?
#
loop_
_entity_poly.entity_id
_entity_poly.type
_entity_poly.pdbx_seq_one_letter_code
_entity_poly.pdbx_strand_id
1 'polypeptide(L)' 'KVLGPDHPDTLESLNNLALVLRNQGKYGESEGMHRRAIEGFEKVLGPDHPNTLKSLNNLAMLL' A
#
# COMPACT_ATOMS: atom_id res chain seq x y z
N LYS A 1 -18.59 -12.01 -7.61
CA LYS A 1 -17.64 -12.49 -6.58
C LYS A 1 -16.84 -11.28 -6.13
N VAL A 2 -16.83 -10.95 -4.84
CA VAL A 2 -16.18 -9.73 -4.31
C VAL A 2 -14.74 -10.05 -3.92
N LEU A 3 -13.80 -9.15 -4.20
CA LEU A 3 -12.40 -9.30 -3.82
C LEU A 3 -12.25 -9.05 -2.31
N GLY A 4 -11.51 -9.93 -1.63
CA GLY A 4 -11.29 -9.82 -0.18
C GLY A 4 -10.31 -8.70 0.18
N PRO A 5 -10.17 -8.39 1.49
CA PRO A 5 -9.24 -7.36 1.97
C PRO A 5 -7.76 -7.65 1.65
N ASP A 6 -7.38 -8.92 1.60
CA ASP A 6 -6.02 -9.37 1.29
C ASP A 6 -5.81 -9.62 -0.21
N HIS A 7 -6.82 -9.38 -1.07
CA HIS A 7 -6.65 -9.58 -2.51
C HIS A 7 -5.65 -8.57 -3.07
N PRO A 8 -4.69 -8.96 -3.94
CA PRO A 8 -3.69 -8.04 -4.49
C PRO A 8 -4.26 -6.74 -5.07
N ASP A 9 -5.35 -6.81 -5.84
CA ASP A 9 -6.00 -5.61 -6.40
C ASP A 9 -6.61 -4.68 -5.31
N THR A 10 -7.10 -5.25 -4.21
CA THR A 10 -7.60 -4.48 -3.06
C THR A 10 -6.44 -3.76 -2.37
N LEU A 11 -5.31 -4.44 -2.20
CA LEU A 11 -4.09 -3.88 -1.62
C LEU A 11 -3.47 -2.80 -2.51
N GLU A 12 -3.51 -2.99 -3.83
CA GLU A 12 -3.07 -1.97 -4.80
C GLU A 12 -3.95 -0.73 -4.71
N SER A 13 -5.26 -0.92 -4.57
CA SER A 13 -6.20 0.18 -4.35
C SER A 13 -5.88 0.95 -3.06
N LEU A 14 -5.51 0.27 -1.97
CA LEU A 14 -5.05 0.92 -0.73
C LEU A 14 -3.75 1.71 -0.92
N ASN A 15 -2.76 1.15 -1.63
CA ASN A 15 -1.53 1.86 -1.95
C ASN A 15 -1.80 3.12 -2.81
N ASN A 16 -2.73 3.05 -3.75
CA ASN A 16 -3.12 4.21 -4.57
C ASN A 16 -3.87 5.27 -3.75
N LEU A 17 -4.72 4.85 -2.81
CA LEU A 17 -5.37 5.78 -1.88
C LEU A 17 -4.33 6.52 -1.03
N ALA A 18 -3.28 5.83 -0.56
CA ALA A 18 -2.19 6.45 0.16
C ALA A 18 -1.52 7.57 -0.68
N LEU A 19 -1.20 7.32 -1.95
CA LEU A 19 -0.64 8.33 -2.85
C LEU A 19 -1.56 9.56 -3.00
N VAL A 20 -2.87 9.35 -3.09
CA VAL A 20 -3.85 10.44 -3.16
C VAL A 20 -3.85 11.26 -1.86
N LEU A 21 -3.80 10.61 -0.70
CA LEU A 21 -3.73 11.28 0.61
C LEU A 21 -2.45 12.10 0.77
N ARG A 22 -1.30 11.57 0.33
CA ARG A 22 -0.03 12.31 0.26
C ARG A 22 -0.17 13.59 -0.56
N ASN A 23 -0.78 13.51 -1.74
CA ASN A 23 -0.99 14.68 -2.60
C ASN A 23 -1.95 15.71 -1.99
N GLN A 24 -2.81 15.31 -1.05
CA GLN A 24 -3.67 16.21 -0.27
C GLN A 24 -2.98 16.78 0.98
N GLY A 25 -1.71 16.44 1.24
CA GLY A 25 -0.98 16.85 2.45
C GLY A 25 -1.35 16.06 3.70
N LYS A 26 -2.15 14.98 3.57
CA LYS A 26 -2.59 14.12 4.67
C LYS A 26 -1.58 13.02 4.96
N TYR A 27 -0.38 13.42 5.37
CA TYR A 27 0.77 12.52 5.46
C TYR A 27 0.57 11.37 6.46
N GLY A 28 -0.06 11.62 7.62
CA GLY A 28 -0.33 10.56 8.61
C GLY A 28 -1.32 9.50 8.11
N GLU A 29 -2.39 9.90 7.42
CA GLU A 29 -3.34 8.95 6.81
C GLU A 29 -2.67 8.17 5.66
N SER A 30 -1.86 8.86 4.84
CA SER A 30 -1.08 8.24 3.76
C SER A 30 -0.13 7.16 4.31
N GLU A 31 0.58 7.45 5.39
CA GLU A 31 1.52 6.52 5.99
C GLU A 31 0.82 5.24 6.48
N GLY A 32 -0.31 5.40 7.17
CA GLY A 32 -1.12 4.29 7.64
C GLY A 32 -1.63 3.39 6.49
N MET A 33 -2.06 4.00 5.38
CA MET A 33 -2.51 3.24 4.21
C MET A 33 -1.36 2.49 3.52
N HIS A 34 -0.18 3.10 3.37
CA HIS A 34 0.99 2.42 2.82
C HIS A 34 1.41 1.23 3.68
N ARG A 35 1.52 1.39 5.01
CA ARG A 35 1.88 0.30 5.91
C ARG A 35 0.91 -0.88 5.81
N ARG A 36 -0.40 -0.61 5.81
CA ARG A 36 -1.42 -1.66 5.64
C ARG A 36 -1.30 -2.39 4.30
N ALA A 37 -1.03 -1.66 3.21
CA ALA A 37 -0.83 -2.28 1.90
C ALA A 37 0.43 -3.16 1.88
N ILE A 38 1.54 -2.71 2.49
CA ILE A 38 2.79 -3.47 2.60
C ILE A 38 2.58 -4.76 3.38
N GLU A 39 1.96 -4.69 4.56
CA GLU A 39 1.67 -5.88 5.38
C GLU A 39 0.84 -6.92 4.62
N GLY A 40 -0.17 -6.46 3.87
CA GLY A 40 -0.98 -7.34 3.05
C GLY A 40 -0.20 -7.95 1.88
N PHE A 41 0.59 -7.15 1.16
CA PHE A 41 1.38 -7.64 0.03
C PHE A 41 2.46 -8.61 0.49
N GLU A 42 3.15 -8.33 1.59
CA GLU A 42 4.15 -9.21 2.17
C GLU A 42 3.52 -10.55 2.58
N LYS A 43 2.34 -10.52 3.22
CA LYS A 43 1.61 -11.74 3.61
C LYS A 43 1.17 -12.59 2.42
N VAL A 44 0.74 -11.97 1.33
CA VAL A 44 0.10 -12.67 0.20
C VAL A 44 1.08 -13.03 -0.91
N LEU A 45 2.09 -12.19 -1.15
CA LEU A 45 3.01 -12.29 -2.27
C LEU A 45 4.47 -12.49 -1.82
N GLY A 46 4.78 -12.23 -0.56
CA GLY A 46 6.13 -12.28 -0.01
C GLY A 46 6.87 -10.92 -0.02
N PRO A 47 7.96 -10.80 0.75
CA PRO A 47 8.70 -9.54 0.92
C PRO A 47 9.39 -9.07 -0.37
N ASP A 48 9.89 -10.00 -1.19
CA ASP A 48 10.65 -9.69 -2.40
C ASP A 48 9.78 -9.46 -3.64
N HIS A 49 8.45 -9.57 -3.51
CA HIS A 49 7.56 -9.41 -4.65
C HIS A 49 7.56 -7.94 -5.13
N PRO A 50 7.53 -7.68 -6.45
CA PRO A 50 7.58 -6.32 -7.00
C PRO A 50 6.54 -5.35 -6.41
N ASN A 51 5.32 -5.83 -6.12
CA ASN A 51 4.28 -4.99 -5.50
C ASN A 51 4.60 -4.62 -4.04
N THR A 52 5.23 -5.51 -3.28
CA THR A 52 5.69 -5.24 -1.92
C THR A 52 6.79 -4.19 -1.95
N LEU A 53 7.81 -4.39 -2.79
CA LEU A 53 8.92 -3.45 -2.97
C LEU A 53 8.47 -2.08 -3.49
N LYS A 54 7.52 -2.04 -4.43
CA LYS A 54 6.93 -0.79 -4.94
C LYS A 54 6.19 -0.02 -3.83
N SER A 55 5.44 -0.72 -2.99
CA SER A 55 4.72 -0.11 -1.88
C SER A 55 5.68 0.43 -0.81
N LEU A 56 6.76 -0.29 -0.52
CA LEU A 56 7.86 0.17 0.34
C LEU A 56 8.54 1.42 -0.22
N ASN A 57 8.84 1.46 -1.53
CA ASN A 57 9.40 2.64 -2.17
C ASN A 57 8.47 3.86 -2.06
N ASN A 58 7.15 3.68 -2.21
CA ASN A 58 6.19 4.78 -2.05
C ASN A 58 6.16 5.30 -0.62
N LEU A 59 6.21 4.42 0.38
CA LEU A 59 6.32 4.80 1.79
C LEU A 59 7.63 5.56 2.05
N ALA A 60 8.75 5.12 1.46
CA ALA A 60 10.03 5.81 1.59
C ALA A 60 10.02 7.22 0.96
N MET A 61 9.26 7.47 -0.10
CA MET A 61 9.09 8.80 -0.70
C MET A 61 8.11 9.72 0.07
N LEU A 62 7.37 9.18 1.03
CA LEU A 62 6.48 9.94 1.90
C LEU A 62 7.22 10.49 3.13
N LEU A 63 8.18 9.73 3.66
CA LEU A 63 8.99 10.04 4.84
C LEU A 63 10.14 11.00 4.49
#